data_AF-A0A7M2TIB7-F1
#
_entry.id   AF-A0A7M2TIB7-F1
#
_cell.length_a   1.000
_cell.length_b   1.000
_cell.length_c   1.000
_cell.angle_alpha   90.00
_cell.angle_beta   90.00
_cell.angle_gamma   90.00
#
_symmetry.space_group_name_H-M   'P 1'
#
loop_
_entity.id
_entity.type
_entity.pdbx_description
1 polymer ?
#
loop_
_entity_poly.entity_id
_entity_poly.type
_entity_poly.pdbx_seq_one_letter_code
_entity_poly.pdbx_strand_id
1 'polypeptide(L)'
;MQKLSTSAPASTPVVAVTPSGSAMAAWTEIRDGSWYAVARRLNLDGTIGAAITLGSGSAEKPAIGVDRSGRFVVAWARGSDVVAKRITSTSVSATKVLTSSIASYGGFGMVRIGVDRDGDAVISYRSGGGDRPQVWASRWSRTGTLAAPLRISASTDNVGFHHALATDLDGDSMIVWTRYTNGKLELLGRRLSASGARGTVTALGAGDRPDIALDDDGDGMLVHHTVLPKSTPPYSFTRTSARLITTSGAFGTARTITSDGRVPQVGARPSSRFTVVWQQESHPYTIKSVAGP
;
A
#
# COMPACT_ATOMS: atom_id res chain seq x y z
N MET A 1 -17.17 -19.20 11.77
CA MET A 1 -15.85 -18.81 11.20
C MET A 1 -15.69 -19.57 9.88
N GLN A 2 -15.37 -18.90 8.78
CA GLN A 2 -15.18 -19.53 7.47
C GLN A 2 -13.71 -19.42 7.04
N LYS A 3 -13.15 -20.50 6.47
CA LYS A 3 -11.78 -20.53 5.94
C LYS A 3 -11.76 -20.04 4.49
N LEU A 4 -10.93 -19.03 4.20
CA LEU A 4 -10.80 -18.44 2.86
C LEU A 4 -9.77 -19.13 1.97
N SER A 5 -8.65 -19.58 2.55
CA SER A 5 -7.57 -20.23 1.82
C SER A 5 -7.97 -21.58 1.26
N THR A 6 -7.20 -22.09 0.30
CA THR A 6 -7.30 -23.48 -0.11
C THR A 6 -6.72 -24.42 0.96
N SER A 7 -6.45 -25.69 0.60
CA SER A 7 -5.71 -26.62 1.45
C SER A 7 -4.24 -26.22 1.64
N ALA A 8 -3.69 -25.38 0.77
CA ALA A 8 -2.30 -24.93 0.83
C ALA A 8 -2.04 -23.95 2.01
N PRO A 9 -0.82 -23.94 2.57
CA PRO A 9 -0.38 -22.88 3.49
C PRO A 9 -0.56 -21.50 2.86
N ALA A 10 -1.22 -20.60 3.59
CA ALA A 10 -1.54 -19.25 3.15
C ALA A 10 -0.99 -18.22 4.12
N SER A 11 -0.52 -17.09 3.60
CA SER A 11 0.03 -15.99 4.39
C SER A 11 -0.33 -14.64 3.78
N THR A 12 -0.11 -13.58 4.54
CA THR A 12 -0.21 -12.19 4.08
C THR A 12 -1.55 -11.80 3.42
N PRO A 13 -2.71 -12.06 4.06
CA PRO A 13 -3.98 -11.67 3.49
C PRO A 13 -4.14 -10.14 3.44
N VAL A 14 -4.81 -9.67 2.38
CA VAL A 14 -5.32 -8.32 2.22
C VAL A 14 -6.75 -8.36 1.75
N VAL A 15 -7.51 -7.31 2.03
CA VAL A 15 -8.91 -7.20 1.64
C VAL A 15 -9.19 -5.82 1.07
N ALA A 16 -9.99 -5.77 0.01
CA ALA A 16 -10.65 -4.55 -0.46
C ALA A 16 -12.16 -4.72 -0.34
N VAL A 17 -12.84 -3.69 0.14
CA VAL A 17 -14.30 -3.69 0.38
C VAL A 17 -14.93 -2.63 -0.51
N THR A 18 -15.99 -3.02 -1.22
CA THR A 18 -16.80 -2.12 -2.04
C THR A 18 -17.73 -1.27 -1.17
N PRO A 19 -18.21 -0.11 -1.66
CA PRO A 19 -19.22 0.68 -0.95
C PRO A 19 -20.51 -0.08 -0.63
N SER A 20 -20.86 -1.10 -1.44
CA SER A 20 -22.03 -1.97 -1.20
C SER A 20 -21.77 -3.10 -0.20
N GLY A 21 -20.57 -3.18 0.39
CA GLY A 21 -20.21 -4.15 1.43
C GLY A 21 -19.75 -5.52 0.91
N SER A 22 -19.77 -5.76 -0.41
CA SER A 22 -19.07 -6.91 -0.99
C SER A 22 -17.56 -6.70 -0.92
N ALA A 23 -16.77 -7.75 -0.82
CA ALA A 23 -15.32 -7.64 -0.68
C ALA A 23 -14.58 -8.68 -1.50
N MET A 24 -13.27 -8.48 -1.63
CA MET A 24 -12.35 -9.48 -2.16
C MET A 24 -11.15 -9.55 -1.24
N ALA A 25 -10.81 -10.78 -0.83
CA ALA A 25 -9.56 -11.06 -0.17
C ALA A 25 -8.53 -11.54 -1.20
N ALA A 26 -7.27 -11.15 -1.05
CA ALA A 26 -6.14 -11.70 -1.78
C ALA A 26 -5.02 -12.10 -0.81
N TRP A 27 -4.28 -13.17 -1.12
CA TRP A 27 -3.22 -13.70 -0.27
C TRP A 27 -2.19 -14.48 -1.11
N THR A 28 -1.09 -14.86 -0.47
CA THR A 28 -0.09 -15.76 -1.04
C THR A 28 -0.31 -17.19 -0.56
N GLU A 29 -0.29 -18.16 -1.48
CA GLU A 29 -0.27 -19.59 -1.16
C GLU A 29 1.06 -20.23 -1.54
N ILE A 30 1.53 -21.16 -0.71
CA ILE A 30 2.71 -21.98 -0.97
C ILE A 30 2.24 -23.34 -1.47
N ARG A 31 2.58 -23.70 -2.70
CA ARG A 31 2.26 -24.99 -3.31
C ARG A 31 3.54 -25.56 -3.91
N ASP A 32 3.95 -26.75 -3.45
CA ASP A 32 5.15 -27.45 -3.93
C ASP A 32 6.41 -26.57 -3.94
N GLY A 33 6.62 -25.79 -2.88
CA GLY A 33 7.74 -24.86 -2.73
C GLY A 33 7.64 -23.56 -3.56
N SER A 34 6.58 -23.38 -4.34
CA SER A 34 6.33 -22.19 -5.16
C SER A 34 5.22 -21.31 -4.59
N TRP A 35 5.32 -20.00 -4.85
CA TRP A 35 4.36 -19.01 -4.37
C TRP A 35 3.34 -18.66 -5.46
N TYR A 36 2.08 -18.55 -5.06
CA TYR A 36 0.96 -18.17 -5.94
C TYR A 36 0.15 -17.04 -5.32
N ALA A 37 -0.20 -16.05 -6.13
CA ALA A 37 -1.19 -15.05 -5.76
C ALA A 37 -2.59 -15.64 -5.95
N VAL A 38 -3.42 -15.58 -4.92
CA VAL A 38 -4.78 -16.14 -4.91
C VAL A 38 -5.75 -15.07 -4.40
N ALA A 39 -6.95 -15.05 -4.95
CA ALA A 39 -8.01 -14.16 -4.50
C ALA A 39 -9.36 -14.86 -4.39
N ARG A 40 -10.26 -14.30 -3.57
CA ARG A 40 -11.61 -14.84 -3.36
C ARG A 40 -12.59 -13.75 -3.02
N ARG A 41 -13.77 -13.82 -3.65
CA ARG A 41 -14.90 -12.93 -3.40
C ARG A 41 -15.58 -13.28 -2.08
N LEU A 42 -15.95 -12.26 -1.33
CA LEU A 42 -16.76 -12.31 -0.13
C LEU A 42 -18.04 -11.54 -0.43
N ASN A 43 -19.17 -12.24 -0.50
CA ASN A 43 -20.46 -11.63 -0.82
C ASN A 43 -21.09 -11.05 0.46
N LEU A 44 -22.01 -10.10 0.28
CA LEU A 44 -22.68 -9.41 1.39
C LEU A 44 -23.51 -10.37 2.27
N ASP A 45 -24.05 -11.44 1.69
CA ASP A 45 -24.80 -12.49 2.38
C ASP A 45 -23.91 -13.45 3.18
N GLY A 46 -22.60 -13.21 3.24
CA GLY A 46 -21.64 -14.05 3.94
C GLY A 46 -21.22 -15.31 3.17
N THR A 47 -21.67 -15.48 1.92
CA THR A 47 -21.18 -16.55 1.05
C THR A 47 -19.80 -16.20 0.46
N ILE A 48 -19.00 -17.24 0.22
CA ILE A 48 -17.66 -17.11 -0.37
C ILE A 48 -17.64 -17.68 -1.77
N GLY A 49 -17.07 -16.93 -2.72
CA GLY A 49 -16.92 -17.38 -4.10
C GLY A 49 -15.90 -18.53 -4.24
N ALA A 50 -15.69 -19.01 -5.46
CA ALA A 50 -14.56 -19.91 -5.73
C ALA A 50 -13.21 -19.18 -5.53
N ALA A 51 -12.17 -19.92 -5.13
CA ALA A 51 -10.82 -19.39 -5.09
C ALA A 51 -10.27 -19.21 -6.52
N ILE A 52 -9.64 -18.07 -6.78
CA ILE A 52 -9.08 -17.71 -8.09
C ILE A 52 -7.56 -17.73 -7.94
N THR A 53 -6.88 -18.68 -8.60
CA THR A 53 -5.41 -18.62 -8.72
C THR A 53 -5.05 -17.60 -9.79
N LEU A 54 -4.47 -16.47 -9.39
CA LEU A 54 -4.12 -15.36 -10.28
C LEU A 54 -2.84 -15.63 -11.08
N GLY A 55 -1.95 -16.46 -10.53
CA GLY A 55 -0.71 -16.89 -11.18
C GLY A 55 0.43 -17.07 -10.17
N SER A 56 1.62 -17.36 -10.68
CA SER A 56 2.84 -17.38 -9.88
C SER A 56 3.13 -16.01 -9.28
N GLY A 57 3.71 -16.00 -8.08
CA GLY A 57 4.02 -14.80 -7.31
C GLY A 57 5.32 -14.93 -6.53
N SER A 58 5.35 -14.32 -5.34
CA SER A 58 6.47 -14.36 -4.40
C SER A 58 5.96 -14.51 -2.97
N ALA A 59 6.86 -14.53 -1.99
CA ALA A 59 6.51 -14.52 -0.57
C ALA A 59 5.90 -13.19 -0.10
N GLU A 60 5.92 -12.15 -0.93
CA GLU A 60 5.40 -10.83 -0.57
C GLU A 60 3.88 -10.74 -0.70
N LYS A 61 3.28 -9.97 0.21
CA LYS A 61 1.86 -9.62 0.23
C LYS A 61 1.39 -9.03 -1.11
N PRO A 62 0.30 -9.52 -1.72
CA PRO A 62 -0.30 -8.85 -2.87
C PRO A 62 -0.94 -7.53 -2.46
N ALA A 63 -1.16 -6.65 -3.42
CA ALA A 63 -1.90 -5.41 -3.26
C ALA A 63 -3.27 -5.54 -3.94
N ILE A 64 -4.33 -5.03 -3.30
CA ILE A 64 -5.68 -5.04 -3.87
C ILE A 64 -6.36 -3.69 -3.68
N GLY A 65 -7.04 -3.22 -4.72
CA GLY A 65 -7.92 -2.06 -4.69
C GLY A 65 -9.21 -2.33 -5.48
N VAL A 66 -10.22 -1.48 -5.32
CA VAL A 66 -11.54 -1.67 -5.94
C VAL A 66 -12.15 -0.33 -6.31
N ASP A 67 -12.78 -0.26 -7.49
CA ASP A 67 -13.58 0.90 -7.89
C ASP A 67 -15.00 0.85 -7.30
N ARG A 68 -15.76 1.95 -7.42
CA ARG A 68 -17.14 2.01 -6.92
C ARG A 68 -18.10 1.05 -7.64
N SER A 69 -17.73 0.51 -8.80
CA SER A 69 -18.49 -0.49 -9.55
C SER A 69 -18.18 -1.95 -9.15
N GLY A 70 -17.26 -2.16 -8.21
CA GLY A 70 -16.86 -3.50 -7.76
C GLY A 70 -15.88 -4.21 -8.70
N ARG A 71 -15.13 -3.46 -9.52
CA ARG A 71 -13.99 -3.97 -10.28
C ARG A 71 -12.75 -3.92 -9.41
N PHE A 72 -12.25 -5.10 -9.08
CA PHE A 72 -11.03 -5.23 -8.30
C PHE A 72 -9.81 -5.18 -9.21
N VAL A 73 -8.72 -4.62 -8.71
CA VAL A 73 -7.39 -4.76 -9.30
C VAL A 73 -6.50 -5.41 -8.24
N VAL A 74 -5.88 -6.53 -8.60
CA VAL A 74 -4.89 -7.20 -7.76
C VAL A 74 -3.54 -7.10 -8.44
N ALA A 75 -2.53 -6.61 -7.72
CA ALA A 75 -1.16 -6.48 -8.19
C ALA A 75 -0.19 -7.20 -7.25
N TRP A 76 0.85 -7.83 -7.80
CA TRP A 76 1.81 -8.60 -7.01
C TRP A 76 3.18 -8.70 -7.69
N ALA A 77 4.21 -8.98 -6.91
CA ALA A 77 5.55 -9.26 -7.42
C ALA A 77 5.62 -10.69 -7.97
N ARG A 78 6.19 -10.86 -9.16
CA ARG A 78 6.36 -12.14 -9.86
C ARG A 78 7.74 -12.19 -10.51
N GLY A 79 8.63 -13.00 -9.94
CA GLY A 79 10.03 -13.01 -10.36
C GLY A 79 10.66 -11.63 -10.16
N SER A 80 11.18 -11.04 -11.24
CA SER A 80 11.73 -9.68 -11.23
C SER A 80 10.73 -8.60 -11.59
N ASP A 81 9.46 -8.93 -11.84
CA ASP A 81 8.44 -8.01 -12.32
C ASP A 81 7.38 -7.68 -11.28
N VAL A 82 6.64 -6.58 -11.52
CA VAL A 82 5.31 -6.38 -10.93
C VAL A 82 4.26 -6.65 -12.00
N VAL A 83 3.24 -7.43 -11.64
CA VAL A 83 2.12 -7.75 -12.51
C VAL A 83 0.79 -7.44 -11.85
N ALA A 84 -0.26 -7.29 -12.67
CA ALA A 84 -1.61 -7.07 -12.18
C ALA A 84 -2.67 -7.78 -13.03
N LYS A 85 -3.84 -8.00 -12.41
CA LYS A 85 -5.07 -8.45 -13.06
C LYS A 85 -6.27 -7.64 -12.57
N ARG A 86 -7.26 -7.49 -13.45
CA ARG A 86 -8.59 -6.99 -13.13
C ARG A 86 -9.55 -8.13 -12.90
N ILE A 87 -10.44 -7.97 -11.93
CA ILE A 87 -11.43 -8.97 -11.58
C ILE A 87 -12.80 -8.30 -11.44
N THR A 88 -13.75 -8.72 -12.26
CA THR A 88 -15.17 -8.35 -12.19
C THR A 88 -16.00 -9.54 -11.73
N SER A 89 -17.31 -9.38 -11.57
CA SER A 89 -18.20 -10.48 -11.19
C SER A 89 -18.20 -11.62 -12.20
N THR A 90 -17.86 -11.35 -13.46
CA THR A 90 -17.96 -12.30 -14.56
C THR A 90 -16.63 -12.60 -15.24
N SER A 91 -15.54 -11.89 -14.91
CA SER A 91 -14.28 -12.04 -15.63
C SER A 91 -13.02 -11.77 -14.79
N VAL A 92 -11.93 -12.42 -15.20
CA VAL A 92 -10.56 -12.15 -14.76
C VAL A 92 -9.73 -11.80 -15.99
N SER A 93 -9.04 -10.67 -15.99
CA SER A 93 -8.26 -10.24 -17.15
C SER A 93 -7.00 -11.10 -17.39
N ALA A 94 -6.44 -10.99 -18.59
CA ALA A 94 -5.06 -11.39 -18.83
C ALA A 94 -4.10 -10.65 -17.88
N THR A 95 -2.94 -11.26 -17.62
CA THR A 95 -1.91 -10.67 -16.76
C THR A 95 -1.27 -9.48 -17.45
N LYS A 96 -1.25 -8.32 -16.80
CA LYS A 96 -0.53 -7.14 -17.25
C LYS A 96 0.82 -7.06 -16.54
N VAL A 97 1.91 -6.97 -17.29
CA VAL A 97 3.25 -6.71 -16.75
C VAL A 97 3.47 -5.20 -16.69
N LEU A 98 3.80 -4.67 -15.53
CA LEU A 98 3.86 -3.22 -15.28
C LEU A 98 5.27 -2.64 -15.44
N THR A 99 6.29 -3.49 -15.47
CA THR A 99 7.71 -3.16 -15.29
C THR A 99 8.56 -3.37 -16.53
N SER A 100 7.99 -3.82 -17.65
CA SER A 100 8.76 -4.22 -18.84
C SER A 100 9.69 -3.14 -19.37
N SER A 101 9.26 -1.87 -19.37
CA SER A 101 10.08 -0.74 -19.86
C SER A 101 11.20 -0.31 -18.89
N ILE A 102 11.22 -0.86 -17.68
CA ILE A 102 12.21 -0.57 -16.64
C ILE A 102 12.83 -1.86 -16.08
N ALA A 103 12.81 -2.94 -16.86
CA ALA A 103 13.26 -4.27 -16.45
C ALA A 103 14.72 -4.29 -15.97
N SER A 104 15.56 -3.38 -16.47
CA SER A 104 16.96 -3.21 -16.03
C SER A 104 17.09 -2.87 -14.54
N TYR A 105 16.07 -2.30 -13.92
CA TYR A 105 16.08 -2.03 -12.48
C TYR A 105 15.78 -3.26 -11.63
N GLY A 106 15.12 -4.30 -12.17
CA GLY A 106 14.91 -5.63 -11.57
C GLY A 106 14.41 -5.71 -10.12
N GLY A 107 14.07 -6.94 -9.69
CA GLY A 107 13.82 -7.26 -8.28
C GLY A 107 12.74 -6.40 -7.63
N PHE A 108 11.64 -6.12 -8.35
CA PHE A 108 10.60 -5.25 -7.83
C PHE A 108 9.78 -5.93 -6.73
N GLY A 109 9.43 -5.17 -5.69
CA GLY A 109 8.65 -5.63 -4.55
C GLY A 109 7.93 -4.50 -3.82
N MET A 110 7.43 -4.78 -2.63
CA MET A 110 6.65 -3.90 -1.78
C MET A 110 5.46 -3.26 -2.51
N VAL A 111 4.71 -4.05 -3.27
CA VAL A 111 3.64 -3.53 -4.14
C VAL A 111 2.54 -2.85 -3.32
N ARG A 112 2.06 -1.69 -3.79
CA ARG A 112 0.88 -0.97 -3.29
C ARG A 112 -0.02 -0.57 -4.46
N ILE A 113 -1.30 -0.35 -4.17
CA ILE A 113 -2.27 0.02 -5.18
C ILE A 113 -3.34 0.96 -4.63
N GLY A 114 -3.74 1.92 -5.44
CA GLY A 114 -5.00 2.66 -5.29
C GLY A 114 -5.77 2.59 -6.61
N VAL A 115 -7.10 2.56 -6.53
CA VAL A 115 -8.01 2.49 -7.68
C VAL A 115 -9.03 3.61 -7.51
N ASP A 116 -9.19 4.45 -8.52
CA ASP A 116 -10.12 5.58 -8.47
C ASP A 116 -11.57 5.17 -8.78
N ARG A 117 -12.49 6.13 -8.79
CA ARG A 117 -13.92 5.86 -9.02
C ARG A 117 -14.19 5.18 -10.36
N ASP A 118 -13.36 5.48 -11.36
CA ASP A 118 -13.50 5.04 -12.73
C ASP A 118 -12.68 3.78 -13.02
N GLY A 119 -11.99 3.19 -12.03
CA GLY A 119 -11.24 1.95 -12.19
C GLY A 119 -9.87 2.10 -12.84
N ASP A 120 -9.35 3.33 -12.96
CA ASP A 120 -7.95 3.56 -13.27
C ASP A 120 -7.13 3.25 -11.99
N ALA A 121 -6.00 2.58 -12.18
CA ALA A 121 -5.17 2.10 -11.07
C ALA A 121 -3.81 2.81 -11.05
N VAL A 122 -3.39 3.23 -9.87
CA VAL A 122 -2.02 3.63 -9.57
C VAL A 122 -1.39 2.49 -8.78
N ILE A 123 -0.31 1.91 -9.29
CA ILE A 123 0.40 0.79 -8.64
C ILE A 123 1.82 1.24 -8.36
N SER A 124 2.21 1.33 -7.09
CA SER A 124 3.59 1.65 -6.71
C SER A 124 4.36 0.42 -6.27
N TYR A 125 5.67 0.46 -6.47
CA TYR A 125 6.58 -0.64 -6.16
C TYR A 125 8.01 -0.12 -5.97
N ARG A 126 8.79 -0.88 -5.22
CA ARG A 126 10.20 -0.61 -4.94
C ARG A 126 11.09 -1.46 -5.84
N SER A 127 12.09 -0.88 -6.50
CA SER A 127 13.08 -1.64 -7.27
C SER A 127 14.14 -2.29 -6.38
N GLY A 128 14.72 -3.41 -6.83
CA GLY A 128 15.79 -4.13 -6.12
C GLY A 128 17.17 -4.06 -6.78
N GLY A 129 17.25 -3.95 -8.11
CA GLY A 129 18.44 -4.23 -8.92
C GLY A 129 19.49 -3.12 -9.04
N GLY A 130 19.92 -2.58 -7.91
CA GLY A 130 21.14 -1.77 -7.81
C GLY A 130 21.41 -1.32 -6.37
N ASP A 131 22.54 -0.65 -6.14
CA ASP A 131 22.94 -0.15 -4.81
C ASP A 131 21.96 0.87 -4.20
N ARG A 132 21.07 1.42 -5.03
CA ARG A 132 20.13 2.48 -4.67
C ARG A 132 18.71 2.15 -5.16
N PRO A 133 17.96 1.37 -4.39
CA PRO A 133 16.55 1.12 -4.61
C PRO A 133 15.74 2.40 -4.78
N GLN A 134 14.71 2.35 -5.63
CA GLN A 134 13.86 3.48 -5.99
C GLN A 134 12.38 3.12 -5.82
N VAL A 135 11.52 4.11 -5.56
CA VAL A 135 10.07 3.95 -5.68
C VAL A 135 9.63 4.36 -7.08
N TRP A 136 8.85 3.49 -7.69
CA TRP A 136 8.21 3.69 -8.99
C TRP A 136 6.69 3.58 -8.85
N ALA A 137 5.97 4.16 -9.81
CA ALA A 137 4.54 3.93 -9.97
C ALA A 137 4.17 3.75 -11.43
N SER A 138 3.30 2.76 -11.70
CA SER A 138 2.66 2.58 -13.00
C SER A 138 1.20 3.00 -12.91
N ARG A 139 0.72 3.69 -13.96
CA ARG A 139 -0.71 4.01 -14.12
C ARG A 139 -1.32 3.06 -15.15
N TRP A 140 -2.35 2.33 -14.75
CA TRP A 140 -3.04 1.38 -15.62
C TRP A 140 -4.51 1.79 -15.75
N SER A 141 -4.86 2.34 -16.90
CA SER A 141 -6.23 2.81 -17.16
C SER A 141 -7.21 1.63 -17.20
N ARG A 142 -8.46 1.85 -16.78
CA ARG A 142 -9.60 0.94 -16.86
C ARG A 142 -9.78 0.33 -18.24
N THR A 143 -9.47 1.09 -19.30
CA THR A 143 -9.55 0.64 -20.71
C THR A 143 -8.41 -0.30 -21.11
N GLY A 144 -7.40 -0.47 -20.26
CA GLY A 144 -6.30 -1.41 -20.44
C GLY A 144 -4.96 -0.77 -20.80
N THR A 145 -4.94 0.52 -21.12
CA THR A 145 -3.73 1.30 -21.44
C THR A 145 -2.81 1.41 -20.22
N LEU A 146 -1.54 1.03 -20.39
CA LEU A 146 -0.50 1.16 -19.38
C LEU A 146 0.41 2.33 -19.77
N ALA A 147 0.50 3.34 -18.91
CA ALA A 147 1.43 4.43 -19.10
C ALA A 147 2.87 4.00 -18.78
N ALA A 148 3.86 4.76 -19.27
CA ALA A 148 5.25 4.58 -18.88
C ALA A 148 5.40 4.71 -17.35
N PRO A 149 6.11 3.79 -16.67
CA PRO A 149 6.38 3.89 -15.25
C PRO A 149 7.07 5.20 -14.88
N LEU A 150 6.59 5.81 -13.80
CA LEU A 150 7.13 7.05 -13.25
C LEU A 150 8.05 6.73 -12.08
N ARG A 151 9.28 7.26 -12.12
CA ARG A 151 10.14 7.27 -10.94
C ARG A 151 9.62 8.31 -9.95
N ILE A 152 9.23 7.86 -8.76
CA ILE A 152 8.62 8.68 -7.71
C ILE A 152 9.70 9.29 -6.80
N SER A 153 10.72 8.52 -6.43
CA SER A 153 11.89 9.00 -5.70
C SER A 153 12.89 9.72 -6.61
N ALA A 154 13.88 10.41 -6.03
CA ALA A 154 15.00 10.94 -6.81
C ALA A 154 15.95 9.80 -7.18
N SER A 155 16.58 9.83 -8.36
CA SER A 155 17.52 8.77 -8.80
C SER A 155 18.74 8.58 -7.88
N THR A 156 19.02 9.56 -7.04
CA THR A 156 20.10 9.53 -6.05
C THR A 156 19.67 8.92 -4.71
N ASP A 157 18.37 8.71 -4.48
CA ASP A 157 17.86 8.21 -3.21
C ASP A 157 18.28 6.75 -2.99
N ASN A 158 18.59 6.40 -1.75
CA ASN A 158 18.65 5.00 -1.32
C ASN A 158 17.37 4.68 -0.55
N VAL A 159 16.31 4.30 -1.29
CA VAL A 159 14.98 4.09 -0.72
C VAL A 159 15.01 2.90 0.24
N GLY A 160 14.46 3.11 1.45
CA GLY A 160 14.28 2.09 2.46
C GLY A 160 13.26 1.04 2.04
N PHE A 161 12.97 0.06 2.90
CA PHE A 161 12.06 -1.02 2.53
C PHE A 161 10.60 -0.56 2.41
N HIS A 162 10.15 0.35 3.29
CA HIS A 162 8.74 0.71 3.40
C HIS A 162 8.36 1.96 2.58
N HIS A 163 7.25 1.85 1.85
CA HIS A 163 6.50 2.95 1.26
C HIS A 163 4.99 2.67 1.34
N ALA A 164 4.19 3.73 1.16
CA ALA A 164 2.75 3.72 1.17
C ALA A 164 2.19 4.57 0.02
N LEU A 165 0.98 4.22 -0.42
CA LEU A 165 0.24 4.87 -1.50
C LEU A 165 -1.24 4.87 -1.12
N ALA A 166 -1.90 6.01 -1.28
CA ALA A 166 -3.35 6.11 -1.29
C ALA A 166 -3.78 6.99 -2.46
N THR A 167 -4.96 6.70 -3.01
CA THR A 167 -5.55 7.38 -4.17
C THR A 167 -6.96 7.78 -3.79
N ASP A 168 -7.32 9.03 -4.05
CA ASP A 168 -8.69 9.50 -3.91
C ASP A 168 -9.54 9.08 -5.11
N LEU A 169 -10.79 9.52 -5.15
CA LEU A 169 -11.69 9.11 -6.21
C LEU A 169 -11.47 9.81 -7.53
N ASP A 170 -10.76 10.94 -7.54
CA ASP A 170 -10.36 11.67 -8.74
C ASP A 170 -9.08 11.11 -9.39
N GLY A 171 -8.42 10.15 -8.72
CA GLY A 171 -7.20 9.51 -9.20
C GLY A 171 -5.93 10.26 -8.83
N ASP A 172 -6.05 11.30 -8.00
CA ASP A 172 -4.92 11.93 -7.34
C ASP A 172 -4.44 11.03 -6.22
N SER A 173 -3.12 10.92 -6.09
CA SER A 173 -2.49 10.00 -5.16
C SER A 173 -1.48 10.70 -4.29
N MET A 174 -1.32 10.17 -3.09
CA MET A 174 -0.25 10.54 -2.18
C MET A 174 0.67 9.33 -2.00
N ILE A 175 1.97 9.55 -2.20
CA ILE A 175 2.99 8.50 -2.06
C ILE A 175 3.99 8.95 -1.01
N VAL A 176 4.25 8.09 -0.04
CA VAL A 176 5.21 8.33 1.05
C VAL A 176 6.19 7.17 1.10
N TRP A 177 7.48 7.47 1.17
CA TRP A 177 8.54 6.46 1.18
C TRP A 177 9.61 6.80 2.20
N THR A 178 10.36 5.78 2.59
CA THR A 178 11.54 5.96 3.43
C THR A 178 12.80 6.04 2.59
N ARG A 179 13.81 6.75 3.07
CA ARG A 179 15.15 6.83 2.50
C ARG A 179 16.20 6.68 3.59
N TYR A 180 17.27 5.95 3.31
CA TYR A 180 18.44 5.93 4.17
C TYR A 180 19.28 7.20 3.99
N THR A 181 19.55 7.91 5.08
CA THR A 181 20.42 9.09 5.11
C THR A 181 21.23 9.06 6.39
N ASN A 182 22.56 9.04 6.28
CA ASN A 182 23.49 9.01 7.43
C ASN A 182 23.14 7.92 8.47
N GLY A 183 22.82 6.71 8.00
CA GLY A 183 22.47 5.57 8.86
C GLY A 183 21.08 5.63 9.51
N LYS A 184 20.23 6.60 9.14
CA LYS A 184 18.86 6.76 9.66
C LYS A 184 17.83 6.74 8.53
N LEU A 185 16.59 6.39 8.87
CA LEU A 185 15.45 6.47 7.96
C LEU A 185 14.79 7.85 8.06
N GLU A 186 14.63 8.48 6.90
CA GLU A 186 13.86 9.70 6.70
C GLU A 186 12.62 9.38 5.86
N LEU A 187 11.49 9.98 6.21
CA LEU A 187 10.28 9.95 5.42
C LEU A 187 10.26 11.11 4.42
N LEU A 188 9.91 10.77 3.18
CA LEU A 188 9.63 11.72 2.12
C LEU A 188 8.26 11.42 1.54
N GLY A 189 7.59 12.43 1.02
CA GLY A 189 6.30 12.25 0.36
C GLY A 189 6.07 13.22 -0.78
N ARG A 190 5.17 12.87 -1.68
CA ARG A 190 4.70 13.76 -2.74
C ARG A 190 3.31 13.38 -3.22
N ARG A 191 2.60 14.37 -3.79
CA ARG A 191 1.41 14.14 -4.61
C ARG A 191 1.79 13.63 -5.99
N LEU A 192 0.98 12.73 -6.52
CA LEU A 192 0.98 12.30 -7.91
C LEU A 192 -0.42 12.55 -8.47
N SER A 193 -0.56 13.55 -9.34
CA SER A 193 -1.87 13.90 -9.88
C SER A 193 -2.45 12.80 -10.78
N ALA A 194 -3.76 12.81 -11.02
CA ALA A 194 -4.47 11.88 -11.91
C ALA A 194 -3.87 11.77 -13.32
N SER A 195 -3.31 12.87 -13.86
CA SER A 195 -2.62 12.88 -15.15
C SER A 195 -1.17 12.36 -15.11
N GLY A 196 -0.66 12.06 -13.92
CA GLY A 196 0.71 11.60 -13.70
C GLY A 196 1.73 12.70 -13.42
N ALA A 197 1.32 13.97 -13.29
CA ALA A 197 2.22 15.03 -12.87
C ALA A 197 2.66 14.81 -11.40
N ARG A 198 3.97 14.87 -11.16
CA ARG A 198 4.60 14.67 -9.84
C ARG A 198 4.74 16.01 -9.13
N GLY A 199 4.09 16.17 -7.98
CA GLY A 199 4.30 17.31 -7.09
C GLY A 199 5.71 17.34 -6.51
N THR A 200 6.07 18.42 -5.82
CA THR A 200 7.36 18.55 -5.15
C THR A 200 7.56 17.47 -4.08
N VAL A 201 8.80 17.05 -3.86
CA VAL A 201 9.11 16.16 -2.73
C VAL A 201 9.09 16.98 -1.45
N THR A 202 8.37 16.50 -0.45
CA THR A 202 8.34 17.06 0.91
C THR A 202 9.15 16.17 1.83
N ALA A 203 10.10 16.73 2.57
CA ALA A 203 10.78 16.04 3.66
C ALA A 203 9.88 16.03 4.90
N LEU A 204 9.60 14.85 5.45
CA LEU A 204 8.65 14.64 6.55
C LEU A 204 9.36 14.31 7.88
N GLY A 205 10.70 14.30 7.86
CA GLY A 205 11.55 14.02 9.02
C GLY A 205 11.75 12.52 9.29
N ALA A 206 12.27 12.21 10.47
CA ALA A 206 12.61 10.83 10.83
C ALA A 206 11.36 9.94 11.01
N GLY A 207 11.36 8.77 10.38
CA GLY A 207 10.31 7.79 10.54
C GLY A 207 10.46 6.57 9.64
N ASP A 208 9.66 5.55 9.94
CA ASP A 208 9.56 4.30 9.18
C ASP A 208 8.12 3.79 9.19
N ARG A 209 7.85 2.73 8.42
CA ARG A 209 6.55 2.07 8.29
C ARG A 209 5.40 3.07 8.11
N PRO A 210 5.47 3.93 7.07
CA PRO A 210 4.37 4.81 6.77
C PRO A 210 3.15 3.99 6.35
N ASP A 211 1.97 4.48 6.72
CA ASP A 211 0.70 4.09 6.12
C ASP A 211 -0.12 5.35 5.87
N ILE A 212 -0.93 5.32 4.82
CA ILE A 212 -1.67 6.51 4.36
C ILE A 212 -3.05 6.10 3.90
N ALA A 213 -4.04 6.93 4.25
CA ALA A 213 -5.39 6.83 3.73
C ALA A 213 -5.86 8.21 3.30
N LEU A 214 -6.55 8.26 2.16
CA LEU A 214 -7.30 9.42 1.70
C LEU A 214 -8.79 9.09 1.80
N ASP A 215 -9.60 10.08 2.09
CA ASP A 215 -11.03 10.03 1.88
C ASP A 215 -11.40 10.31 0.42
N ASP A 216 -12.69 10.41 0.16
CA ASP A 216 -13.25 10.47 -1.19
C ASP A 216 -12.82 11.72 -1.97
N ASP A 217 -12.55 12.84 -1.27
CA ASP A 217 -12.21 14.14 -1.85
C ASP A 217 -10.71 14.49 -1.71
N GLY A 218 -9.90 13.56 -1.18
CA GLY A 218 -8.45 13.67 -1.10
C GLY A 218 -7.90 14.24 0.20
N ASP A 219 -8.75 14.54 1.20
CA ASP A 219 -8.27 14.77 2.56
C ASP A 219 -7.77 13.45 3.14
N GLY A 220 -6.72 13.50 3.94
CA GLY A 220 -6.01 12.28 4.30
C GLY A 220 -5.30 12.31 5.62
N MET A 221 -4.78 11.16 5.99
CA MET A 221 -3.91 10.99 7.12
C MET A 221 -2.74 10.09 6.76
N LEU A 222 -1.53 10.59 7.01
CA LEU A 222 -0.31 9.79 7.05
C LEU A 222 -0.05 9.42 8.51
N VAL A 223 0.16 8.13 8.77
CA VAL A 223 0.70 7.64 10.04
C VAL A 223 2.06 7.00 9.83
N HIS A 224 2.92 7.10 10.83
CA HIS A 224 4.22 6.44 10.81
C HIS A 224 4.71 6.18 12.23
N HIS A 225 5.75 5.36 12.37
CA HIS A 225 6.46 5.24 13.62
C HIS A 225 7.87 5.84 13.57
N THR A 226 8.39 6.25 14.71
CA THR A 226 9.75 6.76 14.86
C THR A 226 10.36 6.10 16.09
N VAL A 227 11.54 5.47 15.92
CA VAL A 227 12.33 4.94 17.05
C VAL A 227 13.15 6.09 17.62
N LEU A 228 12.97 6.37 18.91
CA LEU A 228 13.60 7.48 19.61
C LEU A 228 14.44 6.95 20.77
N PRO A 229 15.63 7.53 21.02
CA PRO A 229 16.45 7.14 22.15
C PRO A 229 15.83 7.62 23.48
N LYS A 230 16.14 6.92 24.57
CA LYS A 230 15.91 7.39 25.95
C LYS A 230 17.07 6.96 26.85
N SER A 231 17.26 7.66 27.97
CA SER A 231 18.41 7.45 28.87
C SER A 231 18.34 6.19 29.73
N THR A 232 17.19 5.51 29.78
CA THR A 232 16.96 4.33 30.61
C THR A 232 16.58 3.12 29.76
N PRO A 233 16.82 1.87 30.21
CA PRO A 233 16.36 0.66 29.52
C PRO A 233 14.86 0.72 29.11
N PRO A 234 14.46 0.21 27.92
CA PRO A 234 15.28 -0.43 26.88
C PRO A 234 16.05 0.55 25.94
N TYR A 235 16.44 1.74 26.41
CA TYR A 235 17.23 2.77 25.72
C TYR A 235 16.63 3.36 24.44
N SER A 236 15.47 2.87 24.04
CA SER A 236 14.64 3.46 23.00
C SER A 236 13.16 3.25 23.32
N PHE A 237 12.32 4.00 22.63
CA PHE A 237 10.88 3.78 22.56
C PHE A 237 10.40 4.07 21.14
N THR A 238 9.30 3.44 20.75
CA THR A 238 8.69 3.66 19.44
C THR A 238 7.47 4.55 19.58
N ARG A 239 7.50 5.70 18.91
CA ARG A 239 6.40 6.67 18.89
C ARG A 239 5.61 6.54 17.60
N THR A 240 4.29 6.45 17.69
CA THR A 240 3.38 6.59 16.54
C THR A 240 2.98 8.06 16.38
N SER A 241 3.12 8.59 15.18
CA SER A 241 2.73 9.96 14.84
C SER A 241 1.80 9.97 13.62
N ALA A 242 0.98 11.02 13.51
CA ALA A 242 0.07 11.25 12.40
C ALA A 242 0.25 12.67 11.84
N ARG A 243 -0.02 12.84 10.53
CA ARG A 243 -0.12 14.12 9.84
C ARG A 243 -1.41 14.12 9.04
N LEU A 244 -2.18 15.19 9.13
CA LEU A 244 -3.26 15.42 8.17
C LEU A 244 -2.68 15.80 6.81
N ILE A 245 -3.41 15.44 5.77
CA ILE A 245 -3.14 15.75 4.38
C ILE A 245 -4.35 16.50 3.87
N THR A 246 -4.13 17.65 3.24
CA THR A 246 -5.22 18.43 2.62
C THR A 246 -5.55 17.88 1.24
N THR A 247 -6.75 18.17 0.74
CA THR A 247 -7.16 17.90 -0.66
C THR A 247 -6.18 18.40 -1.73
N SER A 248 -5.42 19.47 -1.45
CA SER A 248 -4.36 19.96 -2.36
C SER A 248 -3.10 19.06 -2.39
N GLY A 249 -3.00 18.10 -1.48
CA GLY A 249 -1.87 17.20 -1.28
C GLY A 249 -0.78 17.75 -0.36
N ALA A 250 -1.09 18.71 0.52
CA ALA A 250 -0.11 19.26 1.45
C ALA A 250 -0.04 18.43 2.74
N PHE A 251 1.17 18.08 3.17
CA PHE A 251 1.39 17.39 4.45
C PHE A 251 1.42 18.39 5.60
N GLY A 252 0.50 18.25 6.56
CA GLY A 252 0.46 19.04 7.78
C GLY A 252 1.55 18.65 8.78
N THR A 253 1.50 19.30 9.95
CA THR A 253 2.43 19.08 11.07
C THR A 253 2.19 17.71 11.73
N ALA A 254 3.28 17.03 12.11
CA ALA A 254 3.20 15.77 12.84
C ALA A 254 2.64 15.98 14.26
N ARG A 255 1.69 15.13 14.63
CA ARG A 255 1.16 15.02 16.00
C ARG A 255 1.44 13.61 16.52
N THR A 256 1.78 13.52 17.80
CA THR A 256 1.99 12.22 18.45
C THR A 256 0.64 11.59 18.77
N ILE A 257 0.43 10.34 18.35
CA ILE A 257 -0.74 9.54 18.73
C ILE A 257 -0.45 8.79 20.04
N THR A 258 0.74 8.19 20.13
CA THR A 258 1.23 7.51 21.33
C THR A 258 2.75 7.49 21.35
N SER A 259 3.35 7.50 22.55
CA SER A 259 4.78 7.24 22.76
C SER A 259 5.11 5.75 22.92
N ASP A 260 4.14 4.87 22.75
CA ASP A 260 4.27 3.43 22.92
C ASP A 260 3.51 2.70 21.80
N GLY A 261 4.01 2.82 20.57
CA GLY A 261 3.35 2.28 19.40
C GLY A 261 4.25 2.07 18.19
N ARG A 262 4.07 0.92 17.52
CA ARG A 262 4.77 0.55 16.28
C ARG A 262 3.79 0.00 15.23
N VAL A 263 4.25 0.00 13.97
CA VAL A 263 3.53 -0.54 12.80
C VAL A 263 2.11 0.03 12.72
N PRO A 264 1.95 1.37 12.73
CA PRO A 264 0.62 1.96 12.65
C PRO A 264 0.01 1.72 11.28
N GLN A 265 -1.31 1.57 11.26
CA GLN A 265 -2.10 1.56 10.04
C GLN A 265 -3.27 2.54 10.17
N VAL A 266 -3.72 3.08 9.05
CA VAL A 266 -4.82 4.04 9.02
C VAL A 266 -5.85 3.67 7.96
N GLY A 267 -7.13 3.82 8.33
CA GLY A 267 -8.25 3.75 7.40
C GLY A 267 -9.03 5.06 7.43
N ALA A 268 -9.55 5.49 6.28
CA ALA A 268 -10.41 6.65 6.14
C ALA A 268 -11.86 6.24 5.92
N ARG A 269 -12.78 7.02 6.47
CA ARG A 269 -14.18 7.07 6.01
C ARG A 269 -14.31 8.20 4.98
N PRO A 270 -15.36 8.17 4.13
CA PRO A 270 -15.59 9.21 3.12
C PRO A 270 -15.69 10.67 3.60
N SER A 271 -15.80 10.91 4.93
CA SER A 271 -16.04 12.22 5.52
C SER A 271 -14.93 12.65 6.48
N SER A 272 -13.66 12.52 6.06
CA SER A 272 -12.47 12.91 6.83
C SER A 272 -12.42 12.38 8.27
N ARG A 273 -12.93 11.15 8.48
CA ARG A 273 -12.84 10.47 9.77
C ARG A 273 -11.89 9.30 9.65
N PHE A 274 -10.82 9.33 10.41
CA PHE A 274 -9.76 8.35 10.36
C PHE A 274 -9.79 7.43 11.56
N THR A 275 -9.48 6.16 11.34
CA THR A 275 -9.20 5.19 12.40
C THR A 275 -7.76 4.78 12.26
N VAL A 276 -6.97 5.02 13.30
CA VAL A 276 -5.58 4.58 13.40
C VAL A 276 -5.52 3.39 14.34
N VAL A 277 -4.86 2.32 13.91
CA VAL A 277 -4.53 1.16 14.74
C VAL A 277 -3.01 1.03 14.85
N TRP A 278 -2.52 0.55 15.98
CA TRP A 278 -1.10 0.29 16.18
C TRP A 278 -0.88 -0.87 17.15
N GLN A 279 0.30 -1.49 17.11
CA GLN A 279 0.72 -2.42 18.14
C GLN A 279 1.46 -1.65 19.24
N GLN A 280 1.04 -1.82 20.50
CA GLN A 280 1.78 -1.35 21.67
C GLN A 280 3.20 -1.96 21.67
N GLU A 281 4.22 -1.12 21.83
CA GLU A 281 5.62 -1.56 21.80
C GLU A 281 6.01 -2.23 23.13
N SER A 282 5.50 -1.73 24.25
CA SER A 282 5.73 -2.32 25.56
C SER A 282 4.90 -3.60 25.77
N HIS A 283 5.43 -4.52 26.57
CA HIS A 283 4.70 -5.72 26.97
C HIS A 283 3.59 -5.37 27.98
N PRO A 284 2.38 -5.98 27.90
CA PRO A 284 1.96 -6.96 26.90
C PRO A 284 1.65 -6.31 25.54
N TYR A 285 2.09 -6.97 24.46
CA TYR A 285 1.83 -6.51 23.10
C TYR A 285 0.33 -6.60 22.81
N THR A 286 -0.33 -5.44 22.70
CA THR A 286 -1.76 -5.35 22.36
C THR A 286 -1.97 -4.46 21.16
N ILE A 287 -3.06 -4.70 20.42
CA ILE A 287 -3.50 -3.78 19.37
C ILE A 287 -4.35 -2.69 20.02
N LYS A 288 -4.00 -1.44 19.75
CA LYS A 288 -4.72 -0.25 20.19
C LYS A 288 -5.31 0.45 18.98
N SER A 289 -6.31 1.29 19.23
CA SER A 289 -6.93 2.10 18.18
C SER A 289 -7.38 3.46 18.71
N VAL A 290 -7.42 4.44 17.83
CA VAL A 290 -8.06 5.73 18.06
C VAL A 290 -8.80 6.12 16.78
N ALA A 291 -9.95 6.76 16.93
CA ALA A 291 -10.70 7.30 15.80
C ALA A 291 -11.00 8.78 16.06
N GLY A 292 -10.88 9.59 15.02
CA GLY A 292 -11.05 11.04 15.12
C GLY A 292 -11.05 11.71 13.75
N PRO A 293 -11.24 13.04 13.71
CA PRO A 293 -10.94 13.82 12.52
C PRO A 293 -9.43 13.80 12.20
#